data_AF-A0A519SYD3-F1
#
_entry.id   AF-A0A519SYD3-F1
#
_cell.length_a   1.000
_cell.length_b   1.000
_cell.length_c   1.000
_cell.angle_alpha   90.00
_cell.angle_beta   90.00
_cell.angle_gamma   90.00
#
_symmetry.space_group_name_H-M   'P 1'
#
loop_
_entity.id
_entity.type
_entity.pdbx_description
1 polymer ?
#
loop_
_entity_poly.entity_id
_entity_poly.type
_entity_poly.pdbx_seq_one_letter_code
_entity_poly.pdbx_strand_id
1 'polypeptide(L)'
;MLLLQNARIASENSPELVAGDVLIVEGKIQDIGPKIAIPEGARVIDARGRVLMPGMFDAHVHFRAPGFENKETITTGSEAAINGGVTGVVMMPNTSPALDSATTVATVLENAKDRSRIPVYTSGCVTKNREGKEMAGIEGMRGLGVKMLTDDGDTTNDPAVLLRAMQYA
;
A
#
# COMPACT_ATOMS: atom_id res chain seq x y z
N MET A 1 -14.09 -7.51 -19.30
CA MET A 1 -14.98 -6.55 -18.59
C MET A 1 -15.55 -7.22 -17.35
N LEU A 2 -15.78 -6.46 -16.29
CA LEU A 2 -16.38 -6.94 -15.04
C LEU A 2 -17.56 -6.03 -14.68
N LEU A 3 -18.72 -6.61 -14.39
CA LEU A 3 -19.88 -5.90 -13.88
C LEU A 3 -20.18 -6.39 -12.45
N LEU A 4 -20.20 -5.45 -11.50
CA LEU A 4 -20.65 -5.69 -10.13
C LEU A 4 -22.11 -5.23 -10.04
N GLN A 5 -23.03 -6.12 -9.70
CA GLN A 5 -24.47 -5.80 -9.63
C GLN A 5 -25.03 -5.80 -8.22
N ASN A 6 -26.14 -5.08 -8.01
CA ASN A 6 -26.90 -5.05 -6.76
C ASN A 6 -26.03 -4.68 -5.53
N ALA A 7 -25.12 -3.74 -5.69
CA ALA A 7 -24.27 -3.26 -4.61
C ALA A 7 -24.91 -2.09 -3.85
N ARG A 8 -24.42 -1.85 -2.62
CA ARG A 8 -24.58 -0.58 -1.89
C ARG A 8 -23.25 0.16 -1.97
N ILE A 9 -23.16 1.13 -2.87
CA ILE A 9 -21.93 1.80 -3.28
C ILE A 9 -21.61 2.93 -2.30
N ALA A 10 -20.43 2.85 -1.69
CA ALA A 10 -19.87 3.93 -0.88
C ALA A 10 -19.12 4.93 -1.77
N SER A 11 -19.22 6.21 -1.41
CA SER A 11 -18.54 7.32 -2.09
C SER A 11 -17.90 8.24 -1.06
N GLU A 12 -16.78 8.86 -1.41
CA GLU A 12 -16.14 9.87 -0.55
C GLU A 12 -16.98 11.15 -0.41
N ASN A 13 -17.86 11.42 -1.37
CA ASN A 13 -18.63 12.65 -1.46
C ASN A 13 -19.95 12.62 -0.68
N SER A 14 -20.32 11.47 -0.09
CA SER A 14 -21.56 11.32 0.66
C SER A 14 -21.46 10.21 1.71
N PRO A 15 -22.03 10.41 2.92
CA PRO A 15 -22.16 9.34 3.91
C PRO A 15 -23.23 8.31 3.53
N GLU A 16 -24.09 8.61 2.55
CA GLU A 16 -25.16 7.70 2.11
C GLU A 16 -24.66 6.66 1.12
N LEU A 17 -25.11 5.43 1.28
CA LEU A 17 -24.84 4.35 0.34
C LEU A 17 -25.85 4.36 -0.80
N VAL A 18 -25.38 4.34 -2.04
CA VAL A 18 -26.23 4.35 -3.23
C VAL A 18 -26.40 2.92 -3.77
N ALA A 19 -27.63 2.46 -3.93
CA ALA A 19 -27.88 1.17 -4.56
C ALA A 19 -27.59 1.23 -6.06
N GLY A 20 -26.84 0.27 -6.60
CA GLY A 20 -26.57 0.21 -8.03
C GLY A 20 -25.52 -0.80 -8.45
N ASP A 21 -25.07 -0.63 -9.69
CA ASP A 21 -24.11 -1.45 -10.40
C ASP A 21 -22.85 -0.63 -10.73
N VAL A 22 -21.71 -1.31 -10.86
CA VAL A 22 -20.42 -0.72 -11.25
C VAL A 22 -19.81 -1.54 -12.39
N LEU A 23 -19.55 -0.89 -13.53
CA LEU A 23 -18.89 -1.49 -14.68
C LEU A 23 -17.40 -1.14 -14.68
N ILE A 24 -16.57 -2.18 -14.83
CA ILE A 24 -15.11 -2.08 -14.90
C ILE A 24 -14.63 -2.59 -16.26
N VAL A 25 -13.91 -1.74 -16.97
CA VAL A 25 -13.30 -2.02 -18.28
C VAL A 25 -11.81 -1.72 -18.17
N GLU A 26 -10.97 -2.68 -18.58
CA GLU A 26 -9.50 -2.55 -18.54
C GLU A 26 -8.94 -2.09 -17.17
N GLY A 27 -9.53 -2.61 -16.08
CA GLY A 27 -9.12 -2.29 -14.71
C GLY A 27 -9.55 -0.91 -14.22
N LYS A 28 -10.31 -0.15 -15.01
CA LYS A 28 -10.83 1.17 -14.65
C LYS A 28 -12.35 1.13 -14.49
N ILE A 29 -12.85 1.96 -13.58
CA ILE A 29 -14.30 2.18 -13.46
C ILE A 29 -14.76 2.95 -14.70
N GLN A 30 -15.64 2.33 -15.48
CA GLN A 30 -16.16 2.89 -16.72
C GLN A 30 -17.53 3.55 -16.51
N ASP A 31 -18.37 2.97 -15.66
CA ASP A 31 -19.72 3.47 -15.40
C ASP A 31 -20.21 3.05 -14.01
N ILE A 32 -21.09 3.87 -13.42
CA ILE A 32 -21.76 3.64 -12.15
C ILE A 32 -23.21 4.10 -12.31
N GLY A 33 -24.18 3.23 -12.02
CA GLY A 33 -25.59 3.58 -12.19
C GLY A 33 -26.54 2.62 -11.48
N PRO A 34 -27.84 2.97 -11.38
CA PRO A 34 -28.82 2.16 -10.65
C PRO A 34 -29.06 0.79 -11.28
N LYS A 35 -28.86 0.66 -12.59
CA LYS A 35 -28.95 -0.59 -13.35
C LYS A 35 -28.18 -0.46 -14.65
N ILE A 36 -27.12 -1.24 -14.81
CA ILE A 36 -26.29 -1.23 -16.02
C ILE A 36 -26.67 -2.45 -16.87
N ALA A 37 -26.87 -2.25 -18.18
CA ALA A 37 -27.08 -3.35 -19.10
C ALA A 37 -25.84 -4.24 -19.14
N ILE A 38 -26.00 -5.56 -19.03
CA ILE A 38 -24.89 -6.51 -19.00
C ILE A 38 -24.19 -6.50 -20.38
N PRO A 39 -22.94 -6.00 -20.47
CA PRO A 39 -22.23 -6.02 -21.74
C PRO A 39 -21.92 -7.45 -22.17
N GLU A 40 -21.89 -7.70 -23.48
CA GLU A 40 -21.55 -9.01 -24.03
C GLU A 40 -20.16 -9.45 -23.56
N GLY A 41 -20.05 -10.69 -23.06
CA GLY A 41 -18.80 -11.23 -22.53
C GLY A 41 -18.32 -10.63 -21.21
N ALA A 42 -19.12 -9.77 -20.54
CA ALA A 42 -18.77 -9.29 -19.21
C ALA A 42 -18.88 -10.41 -18.17
N ARG A 43 -17.86 -10.53 -17.31
CA ARG A 43 -17.98 -11.32 -16.09
C ARG A 43 -18.91 -10.57 -15.14
N VAL A 44 -19.94 -11.23 -14.65
CA VAL A 44 -20.90 -10.63 -13.70
C VAL A 44 -20.66 -11.18 -12.30
N ILE A 45 -20.65 -10.28 -11.31
CA ILE A 45 -20.64 -10.63 -9.89
C ILE A 45 -21.82 -9.94 -9.22
N ASP A 46 -22.73 -10.73 -8.66
CA ASP A 46 -23.83 -10.21 -7.84
C ASP A 46 -23.32 -9.93 -6.41
N ALA A 47 -23.31 -8.66 -6.03
CA ALA A 47 -22.91 -8.20 -4.71
C ALA A 47 -23.98 -8.51 -3.63
N ARG A 48 -25.21 -8.89 -4.02
CA ARG A 48 -26.28 -9.30 -3.08
C ARG A 48 -26.56 -8.27 -1.98
N GLY A 49 -26.58 -7.00 -2.33
CA GLY A 49 -26.81 -5.88 -1.40
C GLY A 49 -25.64 -5.59 -0.45
N ARG A 50 -24.46 -6.18 -0.68
CA ARG A 50 -23.25 -5.87 0.12
C ARG A 50 -22.73 -4.48 -0.20
N VAL A 51 -21.96 -3.95 0.75
CA VAL A 51 -21.27 -2.68 0.55
C VAL A 51 -20.15 -2.88 -0.47
N LEU A 52 -20.13 -2.05 -1.50
CA LEU A 52 -19.03 -1.92 -2.44
C LEU A 52 -18.35 -0.60 -2.14
N MET A 53 -17.06 -0.65 -1.81
CA MET A 53 -16.27 0.52 -1.45
C MET A 53 -14.94 0.53 -2.20
N PRO A 54 -14.28 1.69 -2.33
CA PRO A 54 -12.91 1.75 -2.79
C PRO A 54 -12.02 0.81 -1.97
N GLY A 55 -11.06 0.17 -2.63
CA GLY A 55 -10.05 -0.63 -1.95
C GLY A 55 -9.29 0.25 -0.97
N MET A 56 -9.05 -0.25 0.24
CA MET A 56 -8.28 0.51 1.23
C MET A 56 -6.81 0.54 0.83
N PHE A 57 -6.10 1.58 1.27
CA PHE A 57 -4.66 1.67 1.13
C PHE A 57 -4.06 1.89 2.52
N ASP A 58 -3.19 0.97 2.96
CA ASP A 58 -2.63 1.00 4.30
C ASP A 58 -1.23 1.61 4.28
N ALA A 59 -1.08 2.80 4.83
CA ALA A 59 0.18 3.52 4.85
C ALA A 59 1.16 3.05 5.95
N HIS A 60 0.79 2.05 6.77
CA HIS A 60 1.61 1.62 7.91
C HIS A 60 1.54 0.10 8.17
N VAL A 61 2.31 -0.68 7.40
CA VAL A 61 2.37 -2.15 7.59
C VAL A 61 3.76 -2.65 7.95
N HIS A 62 3.79 -3.79 8.66
CA HIS A 62 5.03 -4.47 9.06
C HIS A 62 5.05 -5.91 8.53
N PHE A 63 5.57 -6.14 7.33
CA PHE A 63 5.69 -7.50 6.77
C PHE A 63 6.92 -8.27 7.26
N ARG A 64 7.77 -7.65 8.09
CA ARG A 64 8.87 -8.31 8.83
C ARG A 64 9.95 -8.96 7.96
N ALA A 65 9.88 -8.84 6.64
CA ALA A 65 10.91 -9.28 5.71
C ALA A 65 11.60 -8.06 5.06
N PRO A 66 12.94 -7.98 5.07
CA PRO A 66 13.88 -9.03 5.46
C PRO A 66 14.12 -9.17 6.98
N GLY A 67 14.58 -10.35 7.39
CA GLY A 67 15.28 -10.61 8.66
C GLY A 67 14.43 -11.12 9.82
N PHE A 68 13.10 -11.01 9.74
CA PHE A 68 12.17 -11.51 10.75
C PHE A 68 11.03 -12.33 10.13
N GLU A 69 11.36 -13.13 9.10
CA GLU A 69 10.41 -13.93 8.30
C GLU A 69 9.63 -14.95 9.14
N ASN A 70 10.13 -15.32 10.31
CA ASN A 70 9.42 -16.17 11.27
C ASN A 70 8.18 -15.49 11.86
N LYS A 71 8.07 -14.17 11.77
CA LYS A 71 6.93 -13.39 12.26
C LYS A 71 5.92 -13.14 11.13
N GLU A 72 6.39 -12.69 9.98
CA GLU A 72 5.58 -12.42 8.80
C GLU A 72 6.47 -12.39 7.55
N THR A 73 5.89 -12.61 6.37
CA THR A 73 6.58 -12.49 5.08
C THR A 73 5.81 -11.53 4.16
N ILE A 74 6.43 -11.05 3.08
CA ILE A 74 5.73 -10.24 2.07
C ILE A 74 4.52 -11.00 1.49
N THR A 75 4.66 -12.30 1.22
CA THR A 75 3.57 -13.12 0.68
C THR A 75 2.41 -13.21 1.66
N THR A 76 2.66 -13.67 2.88
CA THR A 76 1.60 -13.87 3.88
C THR A 76 0.97 -12.55 4.33
N GLY A 77 1.77 -11.48 4.50
CA GLY A 77 1.27 -10.15 4.81
C GLY A 77 0.42 -9.55 3.68
N SER A 78 0.79 -9.78 2.41
CA SER A 78 -0.02 -9.33 1.27
C SER A 78 -1.36 -10.06 1.17
N GLU A 79 -1.39 -11.36 1.46
CA GLU A 79 -2.64 -12.12 1.52
C GLU A 79 -3.51 -11.70 2.71
N ALA A 80 -2.91 -11.38 3.85
CA ALA A 80 -3.64 -10.82 4.98
C ALA A 80 -4.28 -9.47 4.62
N ALA A 81 -3.52 -8.59 3.97
CA ALA A 81 -4.00 -7.27 3.52
C ALA A 81 -5.19 -7.39 2.56
N ILE A 82 -5.09 -8.21 1.49
CA ILE A 82 -6.17 -8.35 0.51
C ILE A 82 -7.44 -8.97 1.13
N ASN A 83 -7.28 -9.92 2.06
CA ASN A 83 -8.41 -10.50 2.79
C ASN A 83 -9.08 -9.50 3.75
N GLY A 84 -8.33 -8.48 4.22
CA GLY A 84 -8.84 -7.35 4.99
C GLY A 84 -9.47 -6.23 4.15
N GLY A 85 -9.45 -6.33 2.81
CA GLY A 85 -9.93 -5.28 1.90
C GLY A 85 -8.89 -4.20 1.59
N VAL A 86 -7.62 -4.41 1.94
CA VAL A 86 -6.49 -3.54 1.61
C VAL A 86 -5.92 -3.94 0.25
N THR A 87 -5.84 -2.98 -0.65
CA THR A 87 -5.45 -3.17 -2.06
C THR A 87 -4.10 -2.55 -2.41
N GLY A 88 -3.40 -1.97 -1.43
CA GLY A 88 -2.03 -1.49 -1.56
C GLY A 88 -1.50 -1.06 -0.19
N VAL A 89 -0.17 -1.12 -0.01
CA VAL A 89 0.45 -0.89 1.30
C VAL A 89 1.75 -0.09 1.23
N VAL A 90 2.12 0.58 2.32
CA VAL A 90 3.48 1.09 2.58
C VAL A 90 4.10 0.31 3.74
N MET A 91 5.16 -0.42 3.43
CA MET A 91 5.91 -1.21 4.39
C MET A 91 6.88 -0.33 5.17
N MET A 92 6.88 -0.48 6.50
CA MET A 92 7.79 0.24 7.40
C MET A 92 9.23 -0.27 7.32
N PRO A 93 10.23 0.57 7.64
CA PRO A 93 11.61 0.32 7.27
C PRO A 93 12.40 -0.42 8.37
N ASN A 94 11.74 -0.80 9.47
CA ASN A 94 12.29 -1.46 10.65
C ASN A 94 12.45 -2.98 10.48
N THR A 95 12.98 -3.37 9.34
CA THR A 95 13.40 -4.73 9.01
C THR A 95 14.88 -4.93 9.37
N SER A 96 15.43 -6.11 9.10
CA SER A 96 16.85 -6.40 9.30
C SER A 96 17.45 -6.99 8.02
N PRO A 97 18.29 -6.23 7.28
CA PRO A 97 18.72 -4.86 7.54
C PRO A 97 17.59 -3.83 7.41
N ALA A 98 17.78 -2.65 8.01
CA ALA A 98 16.83 -1.54 7.89
C ALA A 98 16.79 -0.98 6.45
N LEU A 99 15.67 -0.38 6.06
CA LEU A 99 15.51 0.22 4.73
C LEU A 99 16.06 1.66 4.71
N ASP A 100 17.37 1.80 4.91
CA ASP A 100 18.08 3.09 5.01
C ASP A 100 18.95 3.43 3.77
N SER A 101 18.89 2.61 2.73
CA SER A 101 19.68 2.78 1.51
C SER A 101 18.91 2.34 0.26
N ALA A 102 19.34 2.82 -0.90
CA ALA A 102 18.77 2.41 -2.19
C ALA A 102 18.85 0.89 -2.39
N THR A 103 19.93 0.24 -1.93
CA THR A 103 20.13 -1.20 -2.09
C THR A 103 19.11 -2.01 -1.31
N THR A 104 18.87 -1.68 -0.03
CA THR A 104 17.92 -2.40 0.81
C THR A 104 16.49 -2.20 0.33
N VAL A 105 16.14 -0.96 -0.07
CA VAL A 105 14.84 -0.65 -0.69
C VAL A 105 14.64 -1.42 -2.00
N ALA A 106 15.60 -1.38 -2.93
CA ALA A 106 15.49 -2.07 -4.22
C ALA A 106 15.27 -3.58 -4.04
N THR A 107 15.99 -4.18 -3.09
CA THR A 107 15.86 -5.61 -2.77
C THR A 107 14.45 -5.96 -2.30
N VAL A 108 13.86 -5.15 -1.42
CA VAL A 108 12.49 -5.36 -0.95
C VAL A 108 11.47 -5.19 -2.08
N LEU A 109 11.59 -4.11 -2.86
CA LEU A 109 10.66 -3.84 -3.95
C LEU A 109 10.70 -4.94 -5.01
N GLU A 110 11.89 -5.45 -5.34
CA GLU A 110 12.04 -6.58 -6.27
C GLU A 110 11.40 -7.85 -5.72
N ASN A 111 11.68 -8.20 -4.46
CA ASN A 111 11.06 -9.34 -3.80
C ASN A 111 9.53 -9.23 -3.77
N ALA A 112 8.99 -8.02 -3.60
CA ALA A 112 7.55 -7.81 -3.54
C ALA A 112 6.84 -7.99 -4.88
N LYS A 113 7.49 -7.66 -6.01
CA LYS A 113 6.91 -7.85 -7.35
C LYS A 113 6.51 -9.30 -7.62
N ASP A 114 7.33 -10.24 -7.17
CA ASP A 114 7.11 -11.67 -7.43
C ASP A 114 6.19 -12.33 -6.39
N ARG A 115 6.04 -11.71 -5.21
CA ARG A 115 5.49 -12.35 -4.02
C ARG A 115 4.18 -11.75 -3.52
N SER A 116 3.80 -10.57 -3.99
CA SER A 116 2.60 -9.86 -3.56
C SER A 116 1.58 -9.73 -4.69
N ARG A 117 0.30 -9.91 -4.35
CA ARG A 117 -0.83 -9.68 -5.26
C ARG A 117 -1.33 -8.24 -5.28
N ILE A 118 -0.86 -7.43 -4.33
CA ILE A 118 -1.18 -6.01 -4.22
C ILE A 118 0.10 -5.18 -4.36
N PRO A 119 0.03 -3.93 -4.84
CA PRO A 119 1.16 -3.02 -4.83
C PRO A 119 1.75 -2.86 -3.42
N VAL A 120 3.06 -3.10 -3.30
CA VAL A 120 3.83 -2.85 -2.10
C VAL A 120 4.78 -1.69 -2.37
N TYR A 121 4.61 -0.63 -1.60
CA TYR A 121 5.54 0.47 -1.50
C TYR A 121 6.32 0.34 -0.19
N THR A 122 7.43 1.04 -0.06
CA THR A 122 8.19 1.09 1.19
C THR A 122 8.37 2.54 1.63
N SER A 123 8.38 2.76 2.93
CA SER A 123 9.05 3.92 3.49
C SER A 123 10.57 3.67 3.53
N GLY A 124 11.34 4.72 3.79
CA GLY A 124 12.77 4.64 4.05
C GLY A 124 13.09 5.17 5.45
N CYS A 125 14.24 4.81 6.00
CA CYS A 125 14.68 5.36 7.27
C CYS A 125 15.00 6.86 7.16
N VAL A 126 14.80 7.59 8.25
CA VAL A 126 15.34 8.96 8.40
C VAL A 126 16.85 8.86 8.65
N THR A 127 17.26 7.91 9.48
CA THR A 127 18.66 7.72 9.88
C THR A 127 19.19 6.33 9.56
N LYS A 128 20.50 6.21 9.39
CA LYS A 128 21.16 4.92 9.18
C LYS A 128 20.87 3.98 10.34
N ASN A 129 20.46 2.75 10.02
CA ASN A 129 20.03 1.72 10.98
C ASN A 129 18.98 2.18 12.00
N ARG A 130 18.30 3.32 11.77
CA ARG A 130 17.35 3.95 12.70
C ARG A 130 17.98 4.41 14.02
N GLU A 131 19.28 4.72 14.03
CA GLU A 131 20.03 5.09 15.25
C GLU A 131 19.86 6.54 15.72
N GLY A 132 19.26 7.40 14.90
CA GLY A 132 19.05 8.82 15.22
C GLY A 132 20.31 9.71 15.11
N LYS A 133 21.44 9.19 14.61
CA LYS A 133 22.74 9.88 14.61
C LYS A 133 23.13 10.49 13.25
N GLU A 134 22.95 9.74 12.17
CA GLU A 134 23.38 10.12 10.83
C GLU A 134 22.24 9.87 9.84
N MET A 135 22.02 10.79 8.89
CA MET A 135 20.98 10.64 7.88
C MET A 135 21.20 9.40 7.00
N ALA A 136 20.10 8.75 6.64
CA ALA A 136 20.06 7.66 5.68
C ALA A 136 20.36 8.15 4.25
N GLY A 137 20.48 7.21 3.30
CA GLY A 137 20.68 7.49 1.87
C GLY A 137 19.42 7.98 1.17
N ILE A 138 18.82 9.09 1.62
CA ILE A 138 17.49 9.58 1.25
C ILE A 138 17.32 9.74 -0.27
N GLU A 139 18.22 10.46 -0.94
CA GLU A 139 18.12 10.69 -2.40
C GLU A 139 18.11 9.39 -3.21
N GLY A 140 18.92 8.41 -2.80
CA GLY A 140 18.94 7.10 -3.46
C GLY A 140 17.63 6.34 -3.29
N MET A 141 17.03 6.39 -2.10
CA MET A 141 15.73 5.78 -1.83
C MET A 141 14.60 6.49 -2.59
N ARG A 142 14.64 7.83 -2.63
CA ARG A 142 13.70 8.66 -3.39
C ARG A 142 13.72 8.34 -4.89
N GLY A 143 14.91 8.11 -5.45
CA GLY A 143 15.09 7.66 -6.83
C GLY A 143 14.41 6.32 -7.16
N LEU A 144 14.11 5.50 -6.14
CA LEU A 144 13.36 4.25 -6.26
C LEU A 144 11.86 4.38 -5.97
N GLY A 145 11.38 5.60 -5.71
CA GLY A 145 9.96 5.88 -5.48
C GLY A 145 9.54 5.88 -4.01
N VAL A 146 10.47 5.88 -3.05
CA VAL A 146 10.16 6.11 -1.63
C VAL A 146 9.67 7.54 -1.44
N LYS A 147 8.47 7.69 -0.84
CA LYS A 147 7.80 8.98 -0.59
C LYS A 147 7.59 9.30 0.88
N MET A 148 7.99 8.39 1.76
CA MET A 148 7.79 8.49 3.21
C MET A 148 9.09 8.13 3.92
N LEU A 149 9.53 8.97 4.84
CA LEU A 149 10.68 8.71 5.70
C LEU A 149 10.20 8.51 7.15
N THR A 150 10.72 7.49 7.83
CA THR A 150 10.42 7.22 9.24
C THR A 150 11.49 6.31 9.86
N ASP A 151 11.85 6.54 11.12
CA ASP A 151 12.65 5.59 11.91
C ASP A 151 11.77 4.60 12.70
N ASP A 152 10.48 4.50 12.36
CA ASP A 152 9.40 3.76 13.03
C ASP A 152 9.87 2.59 13.90
N GLY A 153 9.52 2.60 15.18
CA GLY A 153 10.02 1.70 16.22
C GLY A 153 11.24 2.22 16.98
N ASP A 154 11.87 3.30 16.50
CA ASP A 154 12.95 4.05 17.18
C ASP A 154 12.69 5.57 17.05
N THR A 155 13.38 6.36 17.87
CA THR A 155 13.22 7.83 17.91
C THR A 155 14.46 8.55 17.38
N THR A 156 14.27 9.46 16.42
CA THR A 156 15.32 10.40 15.99
C THR A 156 15.46 11.53 17.02
N ASN A 157 16.30 11.32 18.04
CA ASN A 157 16.42 12.24 19.18
C ASN A 157 17.21 13.53 18.88
N ASP A 158 18.01 13.58 17.82
CA ASP A 158 18.74 14.79 17.42
C ASP A 158 17.86 15.66 16.50
N PRO A 159 17.37 16.82 16.98
CA PRO A 159 16.51 17.69 16.17
C PRO A 159 17.22 18.25 14.94
N ALA A 160 18.55 18.40 14.97
CA ALA A 160 19.32 18.88 13.82
C ALA A 160 19.36 17.81 12.70
N VAL A 161 19.42 16.52 13.06
CA VAL A 161 19.33 15.43 12.09
C VAL A 161 17.93 15.40 11.46
N LEU A 162 16.89 15.47 12.29
CA LEU A 162 15.51 15.47 11.80
C LEU A 162 15.23 16.68 10.89
N LEU A 163 15.66 17.88 11.30
CA LEU A 163 15.51 19.10 10.51
C LEU A 163 16.20 18.98 9.15
N ARG A 164 17.43 18.46 9.11
CA ARG A 164 18.13 18.23 7.85
C ARG A 164 17.38 17.23 6.98
N ALA A 165 16.93 16.10 7.54
CA ALA A 165 16.18 15.10 6.78
C ALA A 165 14.89 15.67 6.17
N MET A 166 14.18 16.54 6.89
CA MET A 166 12.99 17.24 6.37
C MET A 166 13.30 18.17 5.18
N GLN A 167 14.53 18.67 5.05
CA GLN A 167 14.94 19.50 3.91
C GLN A 167 15.19 18.68 2.63
N TYR A 168 15.40 17.36 2.76
CA TYR A 168 15.55 16.43 1.64
C TYR A 168 14.24 15.71 1.27
N ALA A 169 13.18 15.85 2.09
CA ALA A 169 11.91 15.15 1.93
C ALA A 169 11.01 15.78 0.86
#